data_AF-A0A103RD14-F1
#
_entry.id   AF-A0A103RD14-F1
#
_cell.length_a   1.000
_cell.length_b   1.000
_cell.length_c   1.000
_cell.angle_alpha   90.00
_cell.angle_beta   90.00
_cell.angle_gamma   90.00
#
_symmetry.space_group_name_H-M   'P 1'
#
loop_
_entity.id
_entity.type
_entity.pdbx_description
1 polymer ?
#
loop_
_entity_poly.entity_id
_entity_poly.type
_entity_poly.pdbx_seq_one_letter_code
_entity_poly.pdbx_strand_id
1 'polypeptide(L)'
;MPSDHGALRRHEKPPSSPVRRYLVVAGTALILAGLGWVLVSVIQPALRHTIVMTTGADNGIYRGFADRYAAILKRDGITLDIRSSSGSIENYERLTKPDSEYEVGFIQSGTTTPKELDHLQTIAAVSYEPIWVFYRGNTTVDRLSQLRGKRVGIGVPGSGLLNVSLVLLGYSGITRDNTTLAQVDAATAYQRLEHGELDAAFFIGRPDAPMQQTLLNSDLKLMSFAQADALAQKFPSLSKIVYPRASTSVADDRPPADVTLLAATALLVAKDTLHPAFVYLLLDAAKMIHGHEDYFTPIGTFPNLNTEEFPIADESTRYFKSGRPFLQRYLPFWLASFIERRLLVLVPFAALLLGLLQALPRMVEAHLKKRLLICYGELKLLDDEIWANRQPTRDQIARWNREIDDIDAHASQMRMPKRYFRDLYALKQAIGVVREHISTEIRRPASAATARGTERQ
;
A
#
# COMPACT_ATOMS: atom_id res chain seq x y z
N MET A 1 59.99 -56.48 33.04
CA MET A 1 58.75 -55.96 33.65
C MET A 1 58.82 -54.44 33.61
N PRO A 2 57.86 -53.72 33.02
CA PRO A 2 56.97 -54.10 31.93
C PRO A 2 57.04 -53.11 30.74
N SER A 3 56.43 -53.59 29.67
CA SER A 3 56.10 -52.98 28.38
C SER A 3 55.29 -51.69 28.49
N ASP A 4 55.77 -50.65 27.81
CA ASP A 4 55.02 -49.42 27.57
C ASP A 4 54.10 -49.63 26.36
N HIS A 5 52.86 -50.07 26.65
CA HIS A 5 51.79 -50.13 25.65
C HIS A 5 51.30 -48.71 25.36
N GLY A 6 51.91 -48.08 24.36
CA GLY A 6 51.37 -46.91 23.67
C GLY A 6 50.16 -47.30 22.82
N ALA A 7 49.07 -47.74 23.44
CA ALA A 7 47.77 -47.83 22.82
C ALA A 7 47.30 -46.40 22.52
N LEU A 8 47.61 -45.91 21.32
CA LEU A 8 47.08 -44.68 20.77
C LEU A 8 45.54 -44.73 20.86
N ARG A 9 44.99 -43.90 21.75
CA ARG A 9 43.56 -43.66 21.90
C ARG A 9 42.97 -43.34 20.52
N ARG A 10 42.21 -44.29 19.96
CA ARG A 10 41.31 -44.04 18.82
C ARG A 10 40.35 -42.92 19.25
N HIS A 11 40.47 -41.77 18.61
CA HIS A 11 39.43 -40.76 18.65
C HIS A 11 38.18 -41.32 17.95
N GLU A 12 37.24 -41.86 18.72
CA GLU A 12 35.83 -41.84 18.32
C GLU A 12 35.44 -40.37 18.17
N LYS A 13 35.58 -39.82 16.96
CA LYS A 13 34.89 -38.59 16.60
C LYS A 13 33.42 -38.97 16.43
N PRO A 14 32.48 -38.31 17.14
CA PRO A 14 31.08 -38.59 16.93
C PRO A 14 30.74 -38.36 15.46
N PRO A 15 29.89 -39.21 14.84
CA PRO A 15 29.43 -38.97 13.49
C PRO A 15 28.89 -37.54 13.44
N SER A 16 29.26 -36.75 12.43
CA SER A 16 28.68 -35.42 12.25
C SER A 16 27.17 -35.60 12.23
N SER A 17 26.51 -35.27 13.33
CA SER A 17 25.20 -35.84 13.60
C SER A 17 24.23 -35.33 12.53
N PRO A 18 23.33 -36.19 12.03
CA PRO A 18 22.26 -35.76 11.13
C PRO A 18 21.51 -34.54 11.70
N VAL A 19 21.50 -34.40 13.03
CA VAL A 19 21.01 -33.25 13.79
C VAL A 19 21.65 -31.92 13.37
N ARG A 20 22.98 -31.81 13.23
CA ARG A 20 23.61 -30.54 12.83
C ARG A 20 23.28 -30.13 11.38
N ARG A 21 23.07 -31.12 10.49
CA ARG A 21 22.58 -30.87 9.12
C ARG A 21 21.12 -30.42 9.12
N TYR A 22 20.29 -31.09 9.90
CA TYR A 22 18.90 -30.68 10.13
C TYR A 22 18.82 -29.27 10.69
N LEU A 23 19.69 -28.89 11.62
CA LEU A 23 19.69 -27.55 12.22
C LEU A 23 20.07 -26.45 11.21
N VAL A 24 21.03 -26.68 10.31
CA VAL A 24 21.41 -25.69 9.29
C VAL A 24 20.33 -25.56 8.21
N VAL A 25 19.75 -26.68 7.76
CA VAL A 25 18.66 -26.67 6.78
C VAL A 25 17.39 -26.06 7.39
N ALA A 26 17.04 -26.44 8.61
CA ALA A 26 15.91 -25.86 9.35
C ALA A 26 16.12 -24.38 9.64
N GLY A 27 17.33 -23.96 10.03
CA GLY A 27 17.67 -22.55 10.23
C GLY A 27 17.53 -21.72 8.95
N THR A 28 18.00 -22.24 7.82
CA THR A 28 17.86 -21.57 6.51
C THR A 28 16.40 -21.51 6.07
N ALA A 29 15.63 -22.59 6.29
CA ALA A 29 14.20 -22.63 5.99
C ALA A 29 13.40 -21.66 6.89
N LEU A 30 13.76 -21.54 8.17
CA LEU A 30 13.15 -20.57 9.10
C LEU A 30 13.47 -19.13 8.71
N ILE A 31 14.69 -18.84 8.26
CA ILE A 31 15.05 -17.52 7.76
C ILE A 31 14.26 -17.19 6.49
N LEU A 32 14.14 -18.14 5.54
CA LEU A 32 13.35 -17.95 4.33
C LEU A 32 11.85 -17.81 4.63
N ALA A 33 11.31 -18.56 5.58
CA ALA A 33 9.94 -18.45 6.03
C ALA A 33 9.67 -17.11 6.73
N GLY A 34 10.60 -16.63 7.56
CA GLY A 34 10.55 -15.31 8.19
C GLY A 34 10.64 -14.19 7.16
N LEU A 35 11.53 -14.29 6.18
CA LEU A 35 11.61 -13.36 5.05
C LEU A 35 10.31 -13.36 4.23
N GLY A 36 9.74 -14.53 3.95
CA GLY A 36 8.47 -14.68 3.26
C GLY A 36 7.30 -14.10 4.05
N TRP A 37 7.28 -14.29 5.37
CA TRP A 37 6.28 -13.69 6.26
C TRP A 37 6.36 -12.17 6.29
N VAL A 38 7.57 -11.61 6.39
CA VAL A 38 7.79 -10.15 6.31
C VAL A 38 7.36 -9.63 4.94
N LEU A 39 7.69 -10.34 3.86
CA LEU A 39 7.28 -9.97 2.51
C LEU A 39 5.75 -9.97 2.36
N VAL A 40 5.06 -11.01 2.84
CA VAL A 40 3.58 -11.10 2.83
C VAL A 40 2.95 -10.01 3.70
N SER A 41 3.51 -9.74 4.88
CA SER A 41 3.03 -8.72 5.81
C SER A 41 3.18 -7.30 5.23
N VAL A 42 4.22 -7.07 4.44
CA VAL A 42 4.44 -5.82 3.70
C VAL A 42 3.54 -5.72 2.46
N ILE A 43 3.13 -6.85 1.88
CA ILE A 43 2.26 -6.92 0.68
C ILE A 43 0.77 -6.84 1.03
N GLN A 44 0.33 -7.36 2.17
CA GLN A 44 -1.10 -7.41 2.54
C GLN A 44 -1.85 -6.06 2.51
N PRO A 45 -1.27 -4.92 2.93
CA PRO A 45 -1.95 -3.62 2.82
C PRO A 45 -2.30 -3.25 1.37
N ALA A 46 -1.56 -3.77 0.39
CA ALA A 46 -1.77 -3.51 -1.02
C ALA A 46 -2.79 -4.47 -1.69
N LEU A 47 -3.42 -5.39 -0.92
CA LEU A 47 -4.55 -6.23 -1.33
C LEU A 47 -5.91 -5.65 -0.92
N ARG A 48 -5.95 -4.51 -0.21
CA ARG A 48 -7.23 -3.84 0.04
C ARG A 48 -7.67 -3.16 -1.25
N HIS A 49 -8.85 -3.57 -1.72
CA HIS A 49 -9.47 -3.05 -2.93
C HIS A 49 -10.68 -2.16 -2.62
N THR A 50 -10.83 -1.70 -1.38
CA THR A 50 -12.00 -0.90 -0.98
C THR A 50 -11.55 0.39 -0.32
N ILE A 51 -12.13 1.51 -0.75
CA ILE A 51 -12.03 2.82 -0.10
C ILE A 51 -13.41 3.14 0.47
N VAL A 52 -13.51 3.46 1.75
CA VAL A 52 -14.79 3.91 2.35
C VAL A 52 -14.88 5.43 2.28
N MET A 53 -15.87 5.93 1.55
CA MET A 53 -16.06 7.36 1.28
C MET A 53 -17.34 7.90 1.92
N THR A 54 -17.23 9.00 2.67
CA THR A 54 -18.38 9.76 3.19
C THR A 54 -18.75 10.91 2.25
N THR A 55 -20.05 11.12 2.00
CA THR A 55 -20.52 12.03 0.94
C THR A 55 -21.56 13.05 1.40
N GLY A 56 -22.83 12.88 1.09
CA GLY A 56 -23.89 13.80 1.47
C GLY A 56 -25.22 13.07 1.35
N ALA A 57 -26.31 13.81 1.20
CA ALA A 57 -27.61 13.20 0.94
C ALA A 57 -27.57 12.36 -0.35
N ASP A 58 -28.39 11.31 -0.43
CA ASP A 58 -28.38 10.35 -1.56
C ASP A 58 -28.62 11.01 -2.93
N ASN A 59 -29.37 12.11 -2.97
CA ASN A 59 -29.61 12.88 -4.19
C ASN A 59 -28.82 14.20 -4.23
N GLY A 60 -27.77 14.31 -3.41
CA GLY A 60 -26.90 15.47 -3.32
C GLY A 60 -25.74 15.46 -4.30
N ILE A 61 -25.09 16.62 -4.44
CA ILE A 61 -23.95 16.82 -5.35
C ILE A 61 -22.81 15.84 -5.05
N TYR A 62 -22.46 15.65 -3.78
CA TYR A 62 -21.38 14.75 -3.36
C TYR A 62 -21.66 13.29 -3.66
N ARG A 63 -22.91 12.85 -3.56
CA ARG A 63 -23.26 11.49 -3.94
C ARG A 63 -23.08 11.29 -5.45
N GLY A 64 -23.58 12.23 -6.25
CA GLY A 64 -23.38 12.23 -7.70
C GLY A 64 -21.90 12.28 -8.12
N PHE A 65 -21.05 12.99 -7.38
CA PHE A 65 -19.60 12.95 -7.59
C PHE A 65 -19.06 11.55 -7.28
N ALA A 66 -19.32 11.03 -6.08
CA ALA A 66 -18.79 9.75 -5.65
C ALA A 66 -19.21 8.59 -6.56
N ASP A 67 -20.44 8.57 -7.07
CA ASP A 67 -20.91 7.53 -8.00
C ASP A 67 -20.08 7.52 -9.29
N ARG A 68 -19.68 8.70 -9.81
CA ARG A 68 -18.77 8.81 -10.95
C ARG A 68 -17.35 8.37 -10.61
N TYR A 69 -16.85 8.71 -9.42
CA TYR A 69 -15.55 8.22 -8.94
C TYR A 69 -15.56 6.69 -8.88
N ALA A 70 -16.60 6.08 -8.30
CA ALA A 70 -16.74 4.64 -8.20
C ALA A 70 -16.68 3.95 -9.57
N ALA A 71 -17.36 4.51 -10.58
CA ALA A 71 -17.33 3.97 -11.94
C ALA A 71 -15.93 3.99 -12.58
N ILE A 72 -15.12 5.01 -12.27
CA ILE A 72 -13.73 5.13 -12.75
C ILE A 72 -12.81 4.18 -11.98
N LEU A 73 -12.84 4.23 -10.64
CA LEU A 73 -12.01 3.42 -9.74
C LEU A 73 -12.23 1.92 -9.95
N LYS A 74 -13.45 1.50 -10.29
CA LYS A 74 -13.78 0.10 -10.59
C LYS A 74 -12.99 -0.45 -11.78
N ARG A 75 -12.57 0.39 -12.73
CA ARG A 75 -11.72 -0.01 -13.87
C ARG A 75 -10.31 -0.42 -13.43
N ASP A 76 -9.85 0.15 -12.32
CA ASP A 76 -8.57 -0.16 -11.69
C ASP A 76 -8.69 -1.24 -10.60
N GLY A 77 -9.85 -1.92 -10.52
CA GLY A 77 -10.11 -2.97 -9.54
C GLY A 77 -10.31 -2.45 -8.12
N ILE A 78 -10.66 -1.17 -7.96
CA ILE A 78 -10.96 -0.55 -6.66
C ILE A 78 -12.48 -0.34 -6.52
N THR A 79 -13.03 -0.84 -5.44
CA THR A 79 -14.40 -0.62 -4.98
C THR A 79 -14.43 0.63 -4.11
N LEU A 80 -15.35 1.55 -4.42
CA LEU A 80 -15.63 2.70 -3.56
C LEU A 80 -16.91 2.39 -2.77
N ASP A 81 -16.80 2.18 -1.46
CA ASP A 81 -17.94 2.04 -0.55
C ASP A 81 -18.44 3.45 -0.20
N ILE A 82 -19.50 3.88 -0.90
CA ILE A 82 -20.06 5.23 -0.78
C ILE A 82 -21.13 5.23 0.30
N ARG A 83 -20.96 6.08 1.31
CA ARG A 83 -21.92 6.24 2.39
C ARG A 83 -22.42 7.67 2.50
N SER A 84 -23.73 7.78 2.61
CA SER A 84 -24.43 9.06 2.71
C SER A 84 -24.26 9.68 4.09
N SER A 85 -24.40 11.00 4.15
CA SER A 85 -24.32 11.82 5.35
C SER A 85 -25.25 13.03 5.25
N SER A 86 -25.39 13.77 6.34
CA SER A 86 -26.06 15.07 6.39
C SER A 86 -25.26 16.18 5.69
N GLY A 87 -23.98 15.96 5.37
CA GLY A 87 -23.12 16.88 4.64
C GLY A 87 -21.74 17.06 5.27
N SER A 88 -21.12 18.21 4.97
CA SER A 88 -19.71 18.51 5.28
C SER A 88 -19.34 18.41 6.75
N ILE A 89 -20.23 18.83 7.67
CA ILE A 89 -19.95 18.79 9.13
C ILE A 89 -19.83 17.33 9.60
N GLU A 90 -20.80 16.49 9.24
CA GLU A 90 -20.76 15.06 9.60
C GLU A 90 -19.61 14.34 8.89
N ASN A 91 -19.28 14.71 7.66
CA ASN A 91 -18.12 14.13 6.96
C ASN A 91 -16.82 14.44 7.68
N TYR A 92 -16.62 15.68 8.09
CA TYR A 92 -15.46 16.08 8.87
C TYR A 92 -15.40 15.30 10.18
N GLU A 93 -16.49 15.22 10.95
CA GLU A 93 -16.54 14.43 12.18
C GLU A 93 -16.25 12.93 11.97
N ARG A 94 -16.73 12.37 10.85
CA ARG A 94 -16.46 10.98 10.46
C ARG A 94 -14.99 10.78 10.11
N LEU A 95 -14.34 11.73 9.43
CA LEU A 95 -12.94 11.62 9.01
C LEU A 95 -11.96 11.88 10.15
N THR A 96 -12.23 12.85 11.03
CA THR A 96 -11.33 13.20 12.14
C THR A 96 -11.25 12.13 13.22
N LYS A 97 -12.24 11.23 13.31
CA LYS A 97 -12.21 10.10 14.27
C LYS A 97 -11.08 9.11 13.92
N PRO A 98 -10.11 8.85 14.82
CA PRO A 98 -8.98 7.96 14.53
C PRO A 98 -9.42 6.56 14.10
N ASP A 99 -10.33 5.94 14.85
CA ASP A 99 -10.83 4.57 14.62
C ASP A 99 -11.95 4.49 13.57
N SER A 100 -12.21 5.59 12.87
CA SER A 100 -13.23 5.63 11.83
C SER A 100 -12.82 4.83 10.60
N GLU A 101 -13.76 4.05 10.08
CA GLU A 101 -13.62 3.34 8.82
C GLU A 101 -13.60 4.27 7.59
N TYR A 102 -14.08 5.52 7.72
CA TYR A 102 -14.07 6.50 6.64
C TYR A 102 -12.65 6.98 6.36
N GLU A 103 -12.22 6.87 5.10
CA GLU A 103 -10.87 7.24 4.69
C GLU A 103 -10.84 8.52 3.86
N VAL A 104 -11.93 8.78 3.12
CA VAL A 104 -12.06 9.90 2.17
C VAL A 104 -13.46 10.50 2.27
N GLY A 105 -13.60 11.77 1.97
CA GLY A 105 -14.90 12.39 1.80
C GLY A 105 -14.84 13.75 1.14
N PHE A 106 -16.02 14.28 0.84
CA PHE A 106 -16.17 15.65 0.36
C PHE A 106 -16.49 16.59 1.51
N ILE A 107 -15.81 17.72 1.59
CA ILE A 107 -16.06 18.77 2.58
C ILE A 107 -16.16 20.11 1.84
N GLN A 108 -17.24 20.83 2.08
CA GLN A 108 -17.42 22.18 1.55
C GLN A 108 -16.51 23.16 2.30
N SER A 109 -15.87 24.06 1.56
CA SER A 109 -15.00 25.05 2.16
C SER A 109 -15.72 26.00 3.14
N GLY A 110 -15.03 26.39 4.20
CA GLY A 110 -15.54 27.30 5.23
C GLY A 110 -16.65 26.70 6.11
N THR A 111 -16.88 25.38 6.04
CA THR A 111 -17.82 24.69 6.93
C THR A 111 -17.19 24.18 8.21
N THR A 112 -15.86 24.16 8.27
CA THR A 112 -15.12 23.64 9.40
C THR A 112 -13.99 24.60 9.77
N THR A 113 -13.47 24.46 10.99
CA THR A 113 -12.20 25.08 11.37
C THR A 113 -11.26 23.94 11.74
N PRO A 114 -10.51 23.41 10.76
CA PRO A 114 -9.62 22.28 10.97
C PRO A 114 -8.59 22.62 12.03
N LYS A 115 -8.29 21.63 12.87
CA LYS A 115 -7.23 21.70 13.87
C LYS A 115 -6.00 21.02 13.30
N GLU A 116 -4.82 21.50 13.67
CA GLU A 116 -3.55 20.90 13.23
C GLU A 116 -3.42 19.39 13.54
N LEU A 117 -4.19 18.89 14.52
CA LEU A 117 -4.18 17.51 14.98
C LEU A 117 -5.29 16.62 14.37
N ASP A 118 -6.00 17.08 13.33
CA ASP A 118 -7.10 16.31 12.76
C ASP A 118 -6.64 15.15 11.86
N HIS A 119 -5.36 15.07 11.52
CA HIS A 119 -4.79 14.03 10.65
C HIS A 119 -5.50 13.93 9.29
N LEU A 120 -5.97 15.07 8.77
CA LEU A 120 -6.63 15.19 7.47
C LEU A 120 -5.78 15.98 6.49
N GLN A 121 -5.92 15.63 5.21
CA GLN A 121 -5.24 16.27 4.11
C GLN A 121 -6.19 16.51 2.93
N THR A 122 -6.01 17.65 2.26
CA THR A 122 -6.68 17.93 0.98
C THR A 122 -6.02 17.12 -0.13
N ILE A 123 -6.80 16.30 -0.82
CA ILE A 123 -6.40 15.71 -2.10
C ILE A 123 -6.50 16.77 -3.20
N ALA A 124 -7.66 17.41 -3.35
CA ALA A 124 -7.85 18.52 -4.27
C ALA A 124 -9.11 19.33 -3.97
N ALA A 125 -9.12 20.60 -4.35
CA ALA A 125 -10.37 21.32 -4.63
C ALA A 125 -10.92 20.83 -5.97
N VAL A 126 -12.21 20.50 -6.04
CA VAL A 126 -12.78 19.76 -7.19
C VAL A 126 -13.95 20.45 -7.88
N SER A 127 -14.65 21.37 -7.23
CA SER A 127 -15.80 22.05 -7.87
C SER A 127 -16.17 23.30 -7.09
N TYR A 128 -16.74 24.29 -7.78
CA TYR A 128 -17.54 25.30 -7.11
C TYR A 128 -18.92 24.76 -6.73
N GLU A 129 -19.45 25.31 -5.65
CA GLU A 129 -20.79 25.08 -5.14
C GLU A 129 -21.51 26.43 -5.03
N PRO A 130 -22.19 26.85 -6.12
CA PRO A 130 -22.89 28.13 -6.18
C PRO A 130 -24.01 28.19 -5.14
N ILE A 131 -24.06 29.32 -4.45
CA ILE A 131 -25.08 29.66 -3.47
C ILE A 131 -26.09 30.58 -4.16
N TRP A 132 -27.33 30.10 -4.26
CA TRP A 132 -28.45 30.80 -4.88
C TRP A 132 -29.38 31.32 -3.79
N VAL A 133 -29.85 32.55 -3.94
CA VAL A 133 -30.91 33.11 -3.09
C VAL A 133 -32.08 33.46 -4.00
N PHE A 134 -33.13 32.65 -3.94
CA PHE A 134 -34.38 32.91 -4.64
C PHE A 134 -35.34 33.60 -3.68
N TYR A 135 -36.12 34.55 -4.19
CA TYR A 135 -37.06 35.31 -3.38
C TYR A 135 -38.34 35.63 -4.14
N ARG A 136 -39.42 35.88 -3.39
CA ARG A 136 -40.70 36.35 -3.92
C ARG A 136 -40.81 37.87 -3.80
N GLY A 137 -41.46 38.48 -4.77
CA GLY A 137 -41.95 39.85 -4.70
C GLY A 137 -41.39 40.75 -5.79
N ASN A 138 -41.97 41.94 -5.91
CA ASN A 138 -41.62 42.86 -6.99
C ASN A 138 -40.35 43.67 -6.69
N THR A 139 -40.08 43.96 -5.42
CA THR A 139 -38.90 44.72 -5.00
C THR A 139 -37.63 43.93 -5.24
N THR A 140 -36.66 44.54 -5.93
CA THR A 140 -35.34 43.94 -6.14
C THR A 140 -34.62 43.76 -4.80
N VAL A 141 -34.15 42.54 -4.55
CA VAL A 141 -33.30 42.20 -3.40
C VAL A 141 -31.91 41.89 -3.94
N ASP A 142 -30.92 42.65 -3.48
CA ASP A 142 -29.52 42.57 -3.91
C ASP A 142 -28.53 42.49 -2.74
N ARG A 143 -29.04 42.62 -1.50
CA ARG A 143 -28.27 42.57 -0.25
C ARG A 143 -29.00 41.74 0.78
N LEU A 144 -28.25 40.90 1.50
CA LEU A 144 -28.81 40.02 2.53
C LEU A 144 -29.46 40.79 3.69
N SER A 145 -28.97 41.99 4.02
CA SER A 145 -29.57 42.84 5.06
C SER A 145 -31.02 43.24 4.75
N GLN A 146 -31.46 43.20 3.49
CA GLN A 146 -32.85 43.48 3.09
C GLN A 146 -33.80 42.32 3.44
N LEU A 147 -33.27 41.16 3.83
CA LEU A 147 -34.07 40.03 4.33
C LEU A 147 -34.48 40.19 5.80
N ARG A 148 -34.15 41.31 6.45
CA ARG A 148 -34.54 41.59 7.84
C ARG A 148 -36.06 41.56 7.98
N GLY A 149 -36.56 40.81 8.96
CA GLY A 149 -37.99 40.65 9.22
C GLY A 149 -38.71 39.71 8.24
N LYS A 150 -37.99 39.04 7.34
CA LYS A 150 -38.55 38.09 6.38
C LYS A 150 -38.54 36.66 6.92
N ARG A 151 -39.21 35.76 6.20
CA ARG A 151 -39.15 34.30 6.41
C ARG A 151 -38.17 33.71 5.41
N VAL A 152 -37.03 33.24 5.89
CA VAL A 152 -35.90 32.81 5.06
C VAL A 152 -35.61 31.33 5.27
N GLY A 153 -35.66 30.54 4.20
CA GLY A 153 -35.19 29.16 4.20
C GLY A 153 -33.66 29.10 4.16
N ILE A 154 -33.03 28.35 5.07
CA ILE A 154 -31.57 28.34 5.24
C ILE A 154 -30.93 26.94 5.14
N GLY A 155 -31.66 25.92 4.69
CA GLY A 155 -31.17 24.54 4.59
C GLY A 155 -31.39 23.70 5.84
N VAL A 156 -30.93 22.45 5.81
CA VAL A 156 -31.19 21.44 6.86
C VAL A 156 -30.06 21.36 7.90
N PRO A 157 -30.35 20.90 9.13
CA PRO A 157 -29.32 20.63 10.15
C PRO A 157 -28.14 19.81 9.61
N GLY A 158 -26.91 20.21 9.95
CA GLY A 158 -25.68 19.52 9.54
C GLY A 158 -25.17 19.81 8.12
N SER A 159 -25.97 20.47 7.27
CA SER A 159 -25.58 20.77 5.89
C SER A 159 -24.62 21.96 5.78
N GLY A 160 -23.75 21.94 4.76
CA GLY A 160 -22.88 23.07 4.42
C GLY A 160 -23.65 24.33 4.03
N LEU A 161 -24.82 24.17 3.40
CA LEU A 161 -25.75 25.26 3.10
C LEU A 161 -26.23 25.98 4.36
N LEU A 162 -26.59 25.24 5.41
CA LEU A 162 -27.01 25.83 6.69
C LEU A 162 -25.90 26.67 7.31
N ASN A 163 -24.69 26.12 7.34
CA ASN A 163 -23.54 26.84 7.88
C ASN A 163 -23.27 28.14 7.10
N VAL A 164 -23.12 28.06 5.78
CA VAL A 164 -22.79 29.24 4.97
C VAL A 164 -23.91 30.29 4.99
N SER A 165 -25.17 29.86 5.00
CA SER A 165 -26.31 30.77 5.10
C SER A 165 -26.30 31.54 6.42
N LEU A 166 -26.07 30.86 7.55
CA LEU A 166 -25.99 31.49 8.86
C LEU A 166 -24.80 32.47 8.97
N VAL A 167 -23.64 32.09 8.43
CA VAL A 167 -22.45 32.96 8.40
C VAL A 167 -22.71 34.24 7.60
N LEU A 168 -23.25 34.10 6.38
CA LEU A 168 -23.53 35.23 5.50
C LEU A 168 -24.63 36.14 6.05
N LEU A 169 -25.72 35.55 6.57
CA LEU A 169 -26.82 36.29 7.18
C LEU A 169 -26.36 37.01 8.45
N GLY A 170 -25.64 36.32 9.34
CA GLY A 170 -25.12 36.89 10.58
C GLY A 170 -24.19 38.07 10.34
N TYR A 171 -23.26 37.95 9.38
CA TYR A 171 -22.37 39.04 8.98
C TYR A 171 -23.14 40.23 8.38
N SER A 172 -24.31 39.98 7.79
CA SER A 172 -25.20 41.00 7.23
C SER A 172 -26.23 41.55 8.24
N GLY A 173 -26.10 41.22 9.53
CA GLY A 173 -26.98 41.70 10.60
C GLY A 173 -28.34 41.00 10.68
N ILE A 174 -28.49 39.84 10.03
CA ILE A 174 -29.70 39.01 10.06
C ILE A 174 -29.50 37.89 11.09
N THR A 175 -30.35 37.88 12.11
CA THR A 175 -30.33 36.88 13.19
C THR A 175 -31.73 36.33 13.42
N ARG A 176 -31.84 35.26 14.22
CA ARG A 176 -33.15 34.70 14.62
C ARG A 176 -34.00 35.70 15.41
N ASP A 177 -33.39 36.71 16.02
CA ASP A 177 -34.10 37.72 16.81
C ASP A 177 -34.86 38.73 15.94
N ASN A 178 -34.44 38.88 14.68
CA ASN A 178 -35.01 39.88 13.77
C ASN A 178 -35.62 39.30 12.49
N THR A 179 -35.45 38.00 12.23
CA THR A 179 -35.85 37.33 10.99
C THR A 179 -36.23 35.89 11.28
N THR A 180 -37.29 35.39 10.64
CA THR A 180 -37.71 33.99 10.80
C THR A 180 -36.84 33.10 9.93
N LEU A 181 -35.94 32.33 10.54
CA LEU A 181 -35.05 31.41 9.83
C LEU A 181 -35.60 29.98 9.86
N ALA A 182 -36.04 29.48 8.71
CA ALA A 182 -36.60 28.15 8.55
C ALA A 182 -35.52 27.15 8.10
N GLN A 183 -35.34 26.09 8.88
CA GLN A 183 -34.45 24.99 8.50
C GLN A 183 -35.27 23.92 7.77
N VAL A 184 -35.18 23.92 6.44
CA VAL A 184 -35.98 23.08 5.55
C VAL A 184 -35.11 22.57 4.40
N ASP A 185 -35.46 21.42 3.84
CA ASP A 185 -34.82 20.90 2.63
C ASP A 185 -35.19 21.74 1.40
N ALA A 186 -34.48 21.53 0.29
CA ALA A 186 -34.66 22.32 -0.92
C ALA A 186 -36.05 22.17 -1.57
N ALA A 187 -36.63 20.98 -1.56
CA ALA A 187 -37.96 20.76 -2.16
C ALA A 187 -39.04 21.47 -1.33
N THR A 188 -38.98 21.33 -0.01
CA THR A 188 -39.85 22.05 0.92
C THR A 188 -39.64 23.57 0.82
N ALA A 189 -38.39 24.04 0.73
CA ALA A 189 -38.09 25.46 0.57
C ALA A 189 -38.72 26.04 -0.70
N TYR A 190 -38.60 25.33 -1.83
CA TYR A 190 -39.21 25.70 -3.10
C TYR A 190 -40.74 25.77 -2.98
N GLN A 191 -41.41 24.73 -2.46
CA GLN A 191 -42.86 24.73 -2.29
C GLN A 191 -43.35 25.89 -1.41
N ARG A 192 -42.63 26.20 -0.32
CA ARG A 192 -42.97 27.31 0.56
C ARG A 192 -42.67 28.67 -0.09
N LEU A 193 -41.69 28.75 -0.98
CA LEU A 193 -41.45 29.89 -1.87
C LEU A 193 -42.47 30.03 -3.00
N GLU A 194 -43.24 29.01 -3.34
CA GLU A 194 -44.37 29.13 -4.26
C GLU A 194 -45.63 29.57 -3.50
N HIS A 195 -45.94 28.94 -2.36
CA HIS A 195 -47.22 29.09 -1.63
C HIS A 195 -47.40 30.32 -0.72
N GLY A 196 -46.50 31.30 -0.75
CA GLY A 196 -46.59 32.45 0.14
C GLY A 196 -45.95 32.27 1.52
N GLU A 197 -45.33 31.12 1.81
CA GLU A 197 -44.91 30.76 3.19
C GLU A 197 -43.48 31.17 3.55
N LEU A 198 -42.57 31.22 2.57
CA LEU A 198 -41.25 31.83 2.67
C LEU A 198 -41.18 33.04 1.75
N ASP A 199 -40.35 34.01 2.13
CA ASP A 199 -40.11 35.22 1.33
C ASP A 199 -38.81 35.10 0.52
N ALA A 200 -37.82 34.38 1.06
CA ALA A 200 -36.58 34.02 0.39
C ALA A 200 -36.10 32.64 0.84
N ALA A 201 -35.28 31.96 0.05
CA ALA A 201 -34.56 30.78 0.51
C ALA A 201 -33.21 30.64 -0.18
N PHE A 202 -32.26 30.10 0.57
CA PHE A 202 -30.94 29.71 0.09
C PHE A 202 -31.01 28.31 -0.52
N PHE A 203 -30.27 28.13 -1.61
CA PHE A 203 -30.04 26.85 -2.26
C PHE A 203 -28.57 26.74 -2.61
N ILE A 204 -28.07 25.51 -2.70
CA ILE A 204 -26.71 25.23 -3.17
C ILE A 204 -26.77 24.16 -4.24
N GLY A 205 -26.02 24.33 -5.32
CA GLY A 205 -26.04 23.37 -6.42
C GLY A 205 -25.61 23.93 -7.75
N ARG A 206 -25.35 23.02 -8.68
CA ARG A 206 -25.04 23.35 -10.06
C ARG A 206 -26.31 23.75 -10.83
N PRO A 207 -26.22 24.62 -11.85
CA PRO A 207 -27.35 25.06 -12.67
C PRO A 207 -28.12 23.91 -13.34
N ASP A 208 -27.42 22.82 -13.69
CA ASP A 208 -27.99 21.63 -14.32
C ASP A 208 -28.68 20.67 -13.34
N ALA A 209 -28.56 20.89 -12.03
CA ALA A 209 -29.25 20.06 -11.06
C ALA A 209 -30.78 20.26 -11.14
N PRO A 210 -31.60 19.20 -10.93
CA PRO A 210 -33.06 19.29 -11.12
C PRO A 210 -33.74 20.41 -10.32
N MET A 211 -33.28 20.66 -9.09
CA MET A 211 -33.80 21.74 -8.25
C MET A 211 -33.46 23.12 -8.82
N GLN A 212 -32.21 23.35 -9.24
CA GLN A 212 -31.79 24.61 -9.85
C GLN A 212 -32.50 24.86 -11.17
N GLN A 213 -32.68 23.84 -12.01
CA GLN A 213 -33.50 23.95 -13.22
C GLN A 213 -34.94 24.36 -12.90
N THR A 214 -35.54 23.77 -11.85
CA THR A 214 -36.89 24.12 -11.40
C THR A 214 -36.95 25.59 -10.97
N LEU A 215 -36.01 26.04 -10.12
CA LEU A 215 -35.94 27.41 -9.63
C LEU A 215 -35.71 28.43 -10.74
N LEU A 216 -34.77 28.16 -11.66
CA LEU A 216 -34.42 29.06 -12.77
C LEU A 216 -35.56 29.22 -13.79
N ASN A 217 -36.43 28.22 -13.88
CA ASN A 217 -37.62 28.23 -14.75
C ASN A 217 -38.91 28.67 -14.04
N SER A 218 -38.86 28.96 -12.74
CA SER A 218 -39.99 29.49 -11.98
C SER A 218 -40.19 31.00 -12.16
N ASP A 219 -41.26 31.54 -11.57
CA ASP A 219 -41.52 32.98 -11.49
C ASP A 219 -40.79 33.65 -10.30
N LEU A 220 -40.01 32.89 -9.53
CA LEU A 220 -39.19 33.43 -8.46
C LEU A 220 -38.05 34.28 -9.01
N LYS A 221 -37.70 35.32 -8.26
CA LYS A 221 -36.56 36.17 -8.62
C LYS A 221 -35.28 35.60 -8.01
N LEU A 222 -34.21 35.63 -8.80
CA LEU A 222 -32.87 35.30 -8.35
C LEU A 222 -32.15 36.57 -7.89
N MET A 223 -31.68 36.59 -6.65
CA MET A 223 -30.88 37.69 -6.11
C MET A 223 -29.47 37.68 -6.69
N SER A 224 -29.01 38.84 -7.14
CA SER A 224 -27.61 39.11 -7.51
C SER A 224 -26.91 39.78 -6.33
N PHE A 225 -25.79 39.21 -5.87
CA PHE A 225 -25.08 39.71 -4.68
C PHE A 225 -24.30 41.00 -5.00
N ALA A 226 -24.89 42.17 -4.72
CA ALA A 226 -24.24 43.46 -4.94
C ALA A 226 -22.96 43.65 -4.09
N GLN A 227 -22.81 42.90 -2.99
CA GLN A 227 -21.69 42.98 -2.06
C GLN A 227 -20.78 41.74 -2.11
N ALA A 228 -20.80 40.99 -3.23
CA ALA A 228 -20.05 39.73 -3.36
C ALA A 228 -18.54 39.89 -3.12
N ASP A 229 -17.92 40.97 -3.62
CA ASP A 229 -16.47 41.19 -3.46
C ASP A 229 -16.09 41.38 -1.98
N ALA A 230 -16.89 42.14 -1.22
CA ALA A 230 -16.68 42.34 0.21
C ALA A 230 -16.87 41.03 1.01
N LEU A 231 -17.85 40.21 0.62
CA LEU A 231 -18.11 38.92 1.26
C LEU A 231 -17.00 37.91 0.95
N ALA A 232 -16.51 37.84 -0.30
CA ALA A 232 -15.39 36.98 -0.68
C ALA A 232 -14.07 37.41 -0.01
N GLN A 233 -13.85 38.72 0.16
CA GLN A 233 -12.70 39.22 0.93
C GLN A 233 -12.78 38.85 2.42
N LYS A 234 -13.99 38.90 2.99
CA LYS A 234 -14.20 38.56 4.41
C LYS A 234 -14.11 37.06 4.67
N PHE A 235 -14.58 36.25 3.72
CA PHE A 235 -14.64 34.80 3.81
C PHE A 235 -13.83 34.18 2.66
N PRO A 236 -12.51 33.98 2.84
CA PRO A 236 -11.64 33.44 1.79
C PRO A 236 -12.02 32.05 1.27
N SER A 237 -12.85 31.32 2.02
CA SER A 237 -13.45 30.05 1.59
C SER A 237 -14.51 30.23 0.49
N LEU A 238 -14.97 31.45 0.23
CA LEU A 238 -15.96 31.78 -0.79
C LEU A 238 -15.31 32.49 -1.98
N SER A 239 -15.77 32.14 -3.16
CA SER A 239 -15.41 32.79 -4.42
C SER A 239 -16.60 33.55 -4.99
N LYS A 240 -16.34 34.66 -5.65
CA LYS A 240 -17.33 35.34 -6.49
C LYS A 240 -17.35 34.66 -7.86
N ILE A 241 -18.54 34.32 -8.32
CA ILE A 241 -18.78 33.74 -9.66
C ILE A 241 -19.93 34.50 -10.33
N VAL A 242 -20.01 34.38 -11.66
CA VAL A 242 -21.07 35.03 -12.46
C VAL A 242 -21.85 33.95 -13.18
N TYR A 243 -23.18 33.99 -13.05
CA TYR A 243 -24.10 33.26 -13.91
C TYR A 243 -24.52 34.18 -15.06
N PRO A 244 -24.05 33.95 -16.30
CA PRO A 244 -24.22 34.91 -17.39
C PRO A 244 -25.68 35.13 -17.79
N ARG A 245 -25.96 36.31 -18.34
CA ARG A 245 -27.21 36.61 -19.04
C ARG A 245 -27.55 35.50 -20.03
N ALA A 246 -28.83 35.18 -20.12
CA ALA A 246 -29.38 34.20 -21.05
C ALA A 246 -28.90 32.74 -20.87
N SER A 247 -28.19 32.42 -19.77
CA SER A 247 -27.67 31.06 -19.51
C SER A 247 -28.74 30.01 -19.22
N THR A 248 -29.95 30.41 -18.80
CA THR A 248 -31.09 29.49 -18.65
C THR A 248 -31.83 29.31 -19.98
N SER A 249 -32.10 30.40 -20.70
CA SER A 249 -32.69 30.37 -22.05
C SER A 249 -32.13 31.54 -22.85
N VAL A 250 -31.42 31.21 -23.94
CA VAL A 250 -30.93 32.20 -24.90
C VAL A 250 -32.08 32.82 -25.70
N ALA A 251 -33.09 32.01 -26.02
CA ALA A 251 -34.26 32.46 -26.79
C ALA A 251 -35.10 33.48 -26.02
N ASP A 252 -35.27 33.25 -24.71
CA ASP A 252 -36.10 34.11 -23.85
C ASP A 252 -35.28 35.13 -23.05
N ASP A 253 -33.96 35.17 -23.26
CA ASP A 253 -33.03 36.05 -22.56
C ASP A 253 -33.14 35.95 -21.03
N ARG A 254 -33.14 34.70 -20.52
CA ARG A 254 -33.26 34.40 -19.08
C ARG A 254 -31.94 33.85 -18.52
N PRO A 255 -31.39 34.43 -17.43
CA PRO A 255 -31.79 35.69 -16.81
C PRO A 255 -31.47 36.90 -17.73
N PRO A 256 -32.17 38.04 -17.58
CA PRO A 256 -32.02 39.21 -18.48
C PRO A 256 -30.72 40.02 -18.25
N ALA A 257 -29.94 39.66 -17.24
CA ALA A 257 -28.64 40.26 -16.92
C ALA A 257 -27.76 39.22 -16.22
N ASP A 258 -26.45 39.48 -16.18
CA ASP A 258 -25.50 38.70 -15.40
C ASP A 258 -25.88 38.71 -13.92
N VAL A 259 -25.90 37.54 -13.32
CA VAL A 259 -26.19 37.37 -11.88
C VAL A 259 -24.89 37.05 -11.17
N THR A 260 -24.51 37.93 -10.23
CA THR A 260 -23.35 37.69 -9.38
C THR A 260 -23.75 36.78 -8.23
N LEU A 261 -23.07 35.65 -8.08
CA LEU A 261 -23.29 34.67 -7.01
C LEU A 261 -22.02 34.54 -6.15
N LEU A 262 -22.19 33.97 -4.96
CA LEU A 262 -21.10 33.42 -4.18
C LEU A 262 -21.05 31.91 -4.38
N ALA A 263 -19.87 31.32 -4.32
CA ALA A 263 -19.68 29.88 -4.34
C ALA A 263 -18.73 29.45 -3.24
N ALA A 264 -19.10 28.38 -2.53
CA ALA A 264 -18.13 27.61 -1.78
C ALA A 264 -17.36 26.68 -2.73
N THR A 265 -16.33 26.01 -2.22
CA THR A 265 -15.52 25.05 -2.97
C THR A 265 -15.65 23.68 -2.35
N ALA A 266 -16.00 22.68 -3.16
CA ALA A 266 -15.96 21.28 -2.76
C ALA A 266 -14.51 20.81 -2.66
N LEU A 267 -14.11 20.34 -1.48
CA LEU A 267 -12.79 19.77 -1.23
C LEU A 267 -12.90 18.25 -1.13
N LEU A 268 -12.05 17.54 -1.88
CA LEU A 268 -11.83 16.11 -1.69
C LEU A 268 -10.76 15.95 -0.60
N VAL A 269 -11.16 15.44 0.56
CA VAL A 269 -10.34 15.36 1.77
C VAL A 269 -10.16 13.89 2.15
N ALA A 270 -8.98 13.53 2.64
CA ALA A 270 -8.67 12.19 3.10
C ALA A 270 -7.90 12.21 4.41
N LYS A 271 -7.85 11.07 5.09
CA LYS A 271 -6.90 10.86 6.19
C LYS A 271 -5.47 10.91 5.67
N ASP A 272 -4.54 11.41 6.49
CA ASP A 272 -3.09 11.41 6.22
C ASP A 272 -2.50 9.99 6.10
N THR A 273 -3.18 9.01 6.70
CA THR A 273 -2.87 7.57 6.64
C THR A 273 -3.34 6.89 5.36
N LEU A 274 -4.12 7.56 4.49
CA LEU A 274 -4.56 6.98 3.23
C LEU A 274 -3.35 6.59 2.37
N HIS A 275 -3.40 5.39 1.80
CA HIS A 275 -2.29 4.91 0.98
C HIS A 275 -2.06 5.83 -0.24
N PRO A 276 -0.82 6.29 -0.50
CA PRO A 276 -0.49 7.23 -1.58
C PRO A 276 -1.06 6.86 -2.96
N ALA A 277 -1.08 5.57 -3.26
CA ALA A 277 -1.59 5.08 -4.53
C ALA A 277 -3.11 5.33 -4.70
N PHE A 278 -3.90 5.29 -3.62
CA PHE A 278 -5.30 5.70 -3.67
C PHE A 278 -5.45 7.19 -3.92
N VAL A 279 -4.57 8.03 -3.37
CA VAL A 279 -4.56 9.48 -3.65
C VAL A 279 -4.39 9.72 -5.15
N TYR A 280 -3.45 9.04 -5.82
CA TYR A 280 -3.27 9.17 -7.28
C TYR A 280 -4.47 8.65 -8.10
N LEU A 281 -5.14 7.58 -7.66
CA LEU A 281 -6.35 7.10 -8.32
C LEU A 281 -7.50 8.11 -8.19
N LEU A 282 -7.67 8.68 -6.99
CA LEU A 282 -8.64 9.72 -6.71
C LEU A 282 -8.36 10.99 -7.49
N LEU A 283 -7.09 11.39 -7.64
CA LEU A 283 -6.69 12.55 -8.46
C LEU A 283 -6.98 12.35 -9.95
N ASP A 284 -6.77 11.15 -10.49
CA ASP A 284 -7.13 10.86 -11.88
C ASP A 284 -8.65 10.87 -12.10
N ALA A 285 -9.41 10.27 -11.18
CA ALA A 285 -10.85 10.36 -11.19
C ALA A 285 -11.30 11.83 -11.10
N ALA A 286 -10.68 12.61 -10.21
CA ALA A 286 -10.95 14.03 -10.07
C ALA A 286 -10.67 14.81 -11.35
N LYS A 287 -9.54 14.55 -12.00
CA LYS A 287 -9.16 15.17 -13.28
C LYS A 287 -10.14 14.81 -14.40
N MET A 288 -10.59 13.57 -14.46
CA MET A 288 -11.54 13.13 -15.48
C MET A 288 -12.95 13.70 -15.25
N ILE A 289 -13.37 13.86 -14.00
CA ILE A 289 -14.73 14.31 -13.68
C ILE A 289 -14.84 15.84 -13.67
N HIS A 290 -13.81 16.51 -13.15
CA HIS A 290 -13.84 17.96 -12.88
C HIS A 290 -12.93 18.78 -13.80
N GLY A 291 -12.15 18.12 -14.67
CA GLY A 291 -11.25 18.77 -15.63
C GLY A 291 -11.93 19.40 -16.84
N HIS A 292 -13.19 19.08 -17.07
CA HIS A 292 -13.97 19.61 -18.18
C HIS A 292 -14.53 20.99 -17.87
N GLU A 293 -14.98 21.69 -18.91
CA GLU A 293 -15.72 22.94 -18.73
C GLU A 293 -16.98 22.68 -17.89
N ASP A 294 -17.28 23.65 -17.03
CA ASP A 294 -18.52 23.70 -16.26
C ASP A 294 -19.13 25.11 -16.41
N TYR A 295 -20.37 25.29 -15.96
CA TYR A 295 -21.12 26.55 -16.08
C TYR A 295 -20.38 27.79 -15.56
N PHE A 296 -19.48 27.62 -14.59
CA PHE A 296 -18.74 28.73 -13.96
C PHE A 296 -17.24 28.68 -14.19
N THR A 297 -16.73 27.58 -14.75
CA THR A 297 -15.28 27.36 -14.80
C THR A 297 -14.83 26.86 -16.17
N PRO A 298 -13.83 27.52 -16.78
CA PRO A 298 -13.16 27.00 -17.97
C PRO A 298 -12.51 25.64 -17.74
N ILE A 299 -12.24 24.93 -18.85
CA ILE A 299 -11.46 23.69 -18.86
C ILE A 299 -10.16 23.84 -18.06
N GLY A 300 -9.87 22.87 -17.21
CA GLY A 300 -8.63 22.82 -16.42
C GLY A 300 -8.62 23.71 -15.17
N THR A 301 -9.72 24.36 -14.82
CA THR A 301 -9.84 25.11 -13.55
C THR A 301 -9.79 24.16 -12.35
N PHE A 302 -10.50 23.04 -12.44
CA PHE A 302 -10.50 21.97 -11.44
C PHE A 302 -9.96 20.66 -12.03
N PRO A 303 -9.53 19.70 -11.21
CA PRO A 303 -9.16 19.88 -9.81
C PRO A 303 -7.94 20.81 -9.66
N ASN A 304 -7.78 21.46 -8.51
CA ASN A 304 -6.62 22.30 -8.20
C ASN A 304 -6.26 22.25 -6.70
N LEU A 305 -5.22 22.99 -6.31
CA LEU A 305 -4.71 23.06 -4.93
C LEU A 305 -4.89 24.46 -4.30
N ASN A 306 -5.76 25.30 -4.85
CA ASN A 306 -5.97 26.67 -4.39
C ASN A 306 -6.89 26.70 -3.16
N THR A 307 -6.43 26.09 -2.07
CA THR A 307 -7.14 26.04 -0.78
C THR A 307 -6.14 25.95 0.35
N GLU A 308 -6.49 26.55 1.49
CA GLU A 308 -5.69 26.56 2.71
C GLU A 308 -6.42 25.91 3.90
N GLU A 309 -7.56 25.25 3.66
CA GLU A 309 -8.41 24.74 4.74
C GLU A 309 -7.80 23.53 5.45
N PHE A 310 -7.22 22.60 4.71
CA PHE A 310 -6.45 21.47 5.25
C PHE A 310 -5.07 21.40 4.59
N PRO A 311 -4.05 20.83 5.28
CA PRO A 311 -2.75 20.53 4.67
C PRO A 311 -2.92 19.77 3.35
N ILE A 312 -2.13 20.11 2.33
CA ILE A 312 -2.20 19.45 1.03
C ILE A 312 -1.41 18.13 1.09
N ALA A 313 -1.97 17.05 0.52
CA ALA A 313 -1.27 15.79 0.40
C ALA A 313 0.01 15.92 -0.46
N ASP A 314 1.11 15.31 -0.02
CA ASP A 314 2.39 15.32 -0.76
C ASP A 314 2.26 14.73 -2.16
N GLU A 315 1.43 13.69 -2.30
CA GLU A 315 1.06 13.08 -3.57
C GLU A 315 0.37 14.06 -4.51
N SER A 316 -0.55 14.89 -4.00
CA SER A 316 -1.24 15.89 -4.79
C SER A 316 -0.27 16.94 -5.32
N THR A 317 0.63 17.44 -4.48
CA THR A 317 1.68 18.38 -4.90
C THR A 317 2.54 17.79 -6.02
N ARG A 318 2.92 16.51 -5.92
CA ARG A 318 3.69 15.82 -6.97
C ARG A 318 2.88 15.58 -8.24
N TYR A 319 1.60 15.24 -8.11
CA TYR A 319 0.71 15.01 -9.24
C TYR A 319 0.52 16.26 -10.09
N PHE A 320 0.27 17.42 -9.48
CA PHE A 320 0.09 18.66 -10.23
C PHE A 320 1.40 19.18 -10.85
N LYS A 321 2.57 18.82 -10.30
CA LYS A 321 3.89 19.17 -10.87
C LYS A 321 4.33 18.25 -12.01
N SER A 322 4.14 16.94 -11.85
CA SER A 322 4.76 15.92 -12.72
C SER A 322 3.83 14.78 -13.17
N GLY A 323 2.57 14.76 -12.73
CA GLY A 323 1.64 13.67 -12.97
C GLY A 323 1.93 12.43 -12.11
N ARG A 324 1.43 11.27 -12.55
CA ARG A 324 1.69 9.98 -11.89
C ARG A 324 3.17 9.58 -12.02
N PRO A 325 3.75 8.93 -11.00
CA PRO A 325 5.10 8.39 -11.11
C PRO A 325 5.25 7.38 -12.25
N PHE A 326 6.46 7.31 -12.84
CA PHE A 326 6.75 6.53 -14.05
C PHE A 326 6.30 5.06 -13.94
N LEU A 327 6.56 4.40 -12.82
CA LEU A 327 6.22 2.99 -12.63
C LEU A 327 4.70 2.75 -12.60
N GLN A 328 3.92 3.70 -12.08
CA GLN A 328 2.46 3.62 -12.03
C GLN A 328 1.79 3.83 -13.40
N ARG A 329 2.57 4.24 -14.42
CA ARG A 329 2.08 4.40 -15.80
C ARG A 329 2.09 3.10 -16.60
N TYR A 330 2.96 2.15 -16.24
CA TYR A 330 3.21 0.94 -17.04
C TYR A 330 2.97 -0.38 -16.29
N LEU A 331 2.94 -0.35 -14.96
CA LEU A 331 2.77 -1.54 -14.14
C LEU A 331 1.40 -1.54 -13.44
N PRO A 332 0.82 -2.74 -13.18
CA PRO A 332 -0.36 -2.85 -12.32
C PRO A 332 -0.14 -2.19 -10.96
N PHE A 333 -1.20 -1.57 -10.42
CA PHE A 333 -1.22 -0.77 -9.18
C PHE A 333 -0.36 -1.34 -8.03
N TRP A 334 -0.56 -2.62 -7.71
CA TRP A 334 0.14 -3.30 -6.63
C TRP A 334 1.66 -3.35 -6.86
N LEU A 335 2.06 -3.65 -8.09
CA LEU A 335 3.46 -3.82 -8.45
C LEU A 335 4.21 -2.49 -8.51
N ALA A 336 3.57 -1.45 -9.07
CA ALA A 336 4.13 -0.11 -9.12
C ALA A 336 4.39 0.45 -7.70
N SER A 337 3.38 0.37 -6.83
CA SER A 337 3.46 0.86 -5.45
C SER A 337 4.52 0.12 -4.63
N PHE A 338 4.68 -1.19 -4.87
CA PHE A 338 5.68 -2.01 -4.21
C PHE A 338 7.11 -1.65 -4.63
N ILE A 339 7.35 -1.56 -5.94
CA ILE A 339 8.68 -1.29 -6.49
C ILE A 339 9.14 0.12 -6.11
N GLU A 340 8.28 1.13 -6.25
CA GLU A 340 8.67 2.54 -6.08
C GLU A 340 9.13 2.87 -4.66
N ARG A 341 8.51 2.27 -3.63
CA ARG A 341 8.78 2.61 -2.23
C ARG A 341 9.70 1.61 -1.52
N ARG A 342 9.81 0.38 -2.03
CA ARG A 342 10.63 -0.68 -1.41
C ARG A 342 11.85 -1.07 -2.24
N LEU A 343 12.14 -0.42 -3.36
CA LEU A 343 13.35 -0.71 -4.15
C LEU A 343 14.63 -0.72 -3.29
N LEU A 344 14.75 0.26 -2.38
CA LEU A 344 15.87 0.38 -1.44
C LEU A 344 16.01 -0.80 -0.46
N VAL A 345 14.91 -1.51 -0.17
CA VAL A 345 14.92 -2.70 0.70
C VAL A 345 15.02 -3.99 -0.12
N LEU A 346 14.40 -4.01 -1.30
CA LEU A 346 14.38 -5.14 -2.22
C LEU A 346 15.75 -5.39 -2.85
N VAL A 347 16.51 -4.33 -3.17
CA VAL A 347 17.85 -4.49 -3.77
C VAL A 347 18.82 -5.20 -2.82
N PRO A 348 18.99 -4.78 -1.56
CA PRO A 348 19.80 -5.52 -0.58
C PRO A 348 19.28 -6.94 -0.33
N PHE A 349 17.97 -7.11 -0.26
CA PHE A 349 17.34 -8.42 -0.06
C PHE A 349 17.59 -9.37 -1.23
N ALA A 350 17.41 -8.89 -2.46
CA ALA A 350 17.68 -9.66 -3.67
C ALA A 350 19.16 -10.00 -3.78
N ALA A 351 20.06 -9.07 -3.42
CA ALA A 351 21.49 -9.33 -3.35
C ALA A 351 21.84 -10.40 -2.30
N LEU A 352 21.22 -10.35 -1.11
CA LEU A 352 21.38 -11.36 -0.07
C LEU A 352 20.87 -12.74 -0.52
N LEU A 353 19.69 -12.78 -1.15
CA LEU A 353 19.09 -14.00 -1.69
C LEU A 353 19.97 -14.62 -2.79
N LEU A 354 20.50 -13.80 -3.71
CA LEU A 354 21.47 -14.22 -4.72
C LEU A 354 22.75 -14.76 -4.08
N GLY A 355 23.27 -14.10 -3.05
CA GLY A 355 24.43 -14.56 -2.29
C GLY A 355 24.20 -15.94 -1.65
N LEU A 356 23.03 -16.14 -1.03
CA LEU A 356 22.60 -17.43 -0.48
C LEU A 356 22.48 -18.51 -1.56
N LEU A 357 21.87 -18.18 -2.70
CA LEU A 357 21.72 -19.10 -3.83
C LEU A 357 23.08 -19.54 -4.37
N GLN A 358 24.05 -18.62 -4.46
CA GLN A 358 25.42 -18.91 -4.89
C GLN A 358 26.23 -19.68 -3.84
N ALA A 359 25.93 -19.50 -2.54
CA ALA A 359 26.59 -20.23 -1.47
C ALA A 359 26.16 -21.71 -1.41
N LEU A 360 24.93 -22.02 -1.81
CA LEU A 360 24.37 -23.38 -1.78
C LEU A 360 25.23 -24.42 -2.52
N PRO A 361 25.64 -24.24 -3.80
CA PRO A 361 26.50 -25.20 -4.49
C PRO A 361 27.88 -25.36 -3.84
N ARG A 362 28.44 -24.28 -3.28
CA ARG A 362 29.73 -24.31 -2.56
C ARG A 362 29.64 -25.12 -1.27
N MET A 363 28.54 -24.98 -0.52
CA MET A 363 28.30 -25.74 0.70
C MET A 363 28.11 -27.23 0.41
N VAL A 364 27.35 -27.58 -0.64
CA VAL A 364 27.19 -28.97 -1.09
C VAL A 364 28.54 -29.57 -1.50
N GLU A 365 29.34 -28.83 -2.26
CA GLU A 365 30.68 -29.25 -2.68
C GLU A 365 31.63 -29.49 -1.50
N ALA A 366 31.70 -28.57 -0.54
CA ALA A 366 32.53 -28.71 0.66
C ALA A 366 32.15 -29.95 1.47
N HIS A 367 30.85 -30.28 1.50
CA HIS A 367 30.36 -31.46 2.20
C HIS A 367 30.81 -32.77 1.54
N LEU A 368 30.77 -32.82 0.20
CA LEU A 368 31.21 -33.98 -0.57
C LEU A 368 32.73 -34.20 -0.41
N LYS A 369 33.54 -33.14 -0.49
CA LYS A 369 34.99 -33.21 -0.29
C LYS A 369 35.38 -33.68 1.11
N LYS A 370 34.67 -33.21 2.15
CA LYS A 370 34.95 -33.62 3.53
C LYS A 370 34.72 -35.12 3.74
N ARG A 371 33.66 -35.69 3.16
CA ARG A 371 33.39 -37.14 3.24
C ARG A 371 34.49 -37.96 2.55
N LEU A 372 34.92 -37.52 1.38
CA LEU A 372 36.02 -38.15 0.66
C LEU A 372 37.32 -38.14 1.47
N LEU A 373 37.67 -37.00 2.07
CA LEU A 373 38.86 -36.86 2.92
C LEU A 373 38.83 -37.74 4.17
N ILE A 374 37.65 -37.96 4.76
CA ILE A 374 37.49 -38.87 5.90
C ILE A 374 37.81 -40.30 5.47
N CYS A 375 37.23 -40.81 4.38
CA CYS A 375 37.53 -42.17 3.90
C CYS A 375 38.99 -42.34 3.47
N TYR A 376 39.60 -41.33 2.86
CA TYR A 376 41.05 -41.34 2.59
C TYR A 376 41.88 -41.39 3.88
N GLY A 377 41.47 -40.66 4.91
CA GLY A 377 42.13 -40.67 6.21
C GLY A 377 42.03 -42.02 6.91
N GLU A 378 40.86 -42.65 6.91
CA GLU A 378 40.63 -43.99 7.46
C GLU A 378 41.45 -45.04 6.70
N LEU A 379 41.46 -44.97 5.36
CA LEU A 379 42.27 -45.85 4.53
C LEU A 379 43.77 -45.71 4.80
N LYS A 380 44.26 -44.47 4.94
CA LYS A 380 45.67 -44.21 5.22
C LYS A 380 46.08 -44.73 6.60
N LEU A 381 45.24 -44.53 7.62
CA LEU A 381 45.51 -45.06 8.96
C LEU A 381 45.59 -46.59 8.96
N LEU A 382 44.72 -47.25 8.18
CA LEU A 382 44.75 -48.69 8.01
C LEU A 382 46.02 -49.16 7.26
N ASP A 383 46.41 -48.48 6.18
CA ASP A 383 47.65 -48.78 5.44
C ASP A 383 48.89 -48.60 6.34
N ASP A 384 48.97 -47.49 7.09
CA ASP A 384 50.05 -47.22 8.04
C ASP A 384 50.12 -48.31 9.14
N GLU A 385 48.96 -48.80 9.64
CA GLU A 385 48.88 -49.88 10.63
C GLU A 385 49.36 -51.24 10.08
N ILE A 386 49.04 -51.51 8.80
CA ILE A 386 49.51 -52.71 8.09
C ILE A 386 51.03 -52.65 7.91
N TRP A 387 51.58 -51.50 7.49
CA TRP A 387 53.03 -51.32 7.32
C TRP A 387 53.83 -51.39 8.62
N ALA A 388 53.25 -50.92 9.73
CA ALA A 388 53.90 -50.96 11.04
C ALA A 388 54.01 -52.39 11.62
N ASN A 389 53.06 -53.27 11.29
CA ASN A 389 52.98 -54.63 11.84
C ASN A 389 53.57 -55.69 10.90
N ARG A 390 54.89 -55.89 10.97
CA ARG A 390 55.64 -56.80 10.07
C ARG A 390 55.42 -58.31 10.30
N GLN A 391 54.72 -58.71 11.35
CA GLN A 391 54.35 -60.12 11.64
C GLN A 391 52.94 -60.17 12.25
N PRO A 392 51.88 -60.07 11.44
CA PRO A 392 50.52 -60.00 11.95
C PRO A 392 49.94 -61.36 12.35
N THR A 393 49.17 -61.38 13.44
CA THR A 393 48.37 -62.53 13.87
C THR A 393 47.16 -62.72 12.95
N ARG A 394 46.67 -63.96 12.78
CA ARG A 394 45.47 -64.25 11.96
C ARG A 394 44.25 -63.38 12.31
N ASP A 395 44.08 -63.04 13.59
CA ASP A 395 42.99 -62.17 14.07
C ASP A 395 43.17 -60.68 13.69
N GLN A 396 44.40 -60.22 13.47
CA GLN A 396 44.67 -58.86 12.98
C GLN A 396 44.32 -58.75 11.50
N ILE A 397 44.70 -59.76 10.70
CA ILE A 397 44.36 -59.82 9.28
C ILE A 397 42.84 -59.87 9.06
N ALA A 398 42.12 -60.66 9.88
CA ALA A 398 40.66 -60.72 9.82
C ALA A 398 39.97 -59.40 10.27
N ARG A 399 40.64 -58.58 11.07
CA ARG A 399 40.17 -57.23 11.42
C ARG A 399 40.40 -56.24 10.28
N TRP A 400 41.61 -56.22 9.70
CA TRP A 400 41.92 -55.34 8.57
C TRP A 400 41.04 -55.62 7.35
N ASN A 401 40.70 -56.88 7.07
CA ASN A 401 39.75 -57.24 6.01
C ASN A 401 38.34 -56.69 6.27
N ARG A 402 37.85 -56.72 7.52
CA ARG A 402 36.55 -56.12 7.83
C ARG A 402 36.58 -54.59 7.73
N GLU A 403 37.65 -53.98 8.20
CA GLU A 403 37.81 -52.52 8.20
C GLU A 403 37.94 -51.96 6.76
N ILE A 404 38.64 -52.66 5.85
CA ILE A 404 38.71 -52.27 4.43
C ILE A 404 37.38 -52.49 3.69
N ASP A 405 36.62 -53.54 4.03
CA ASP A 405 35.28 -53.78 3.48
C ASP A 405 34.27 -52.71 3.94
N ASP A 406 34.35 -52.29 5.21
CA ASP A 406 33.55 -51.19 5.74
C ASP A 406 33.89 -49.86 5.04
N ILE A 407 35.18 -49.58 4.81
CA ILE A 407 35.62 -48.37 4.08
C ILE A 407 35.12 -48.40 2.62
N ASP A 408 35.16 -49.55 1.93
CA ASP A 408 34.65 -49.68 0.55
C ASP A 408 33.13 -49.59 0.47
N ALA A 409 32.40 -50.15 1.44
CA ALA A 409 30.96 -50.00 1.56
C ALA A 409 30.56 -48.53 1.74
N HIS A 410 31.28 -47.81 2.61
CA HIS A 410 31.08 -46.36 2.80
C HIS A 410 31.39 -45.55 1.54
N ALA A 411 32.45 -45.90 0.80
CA ALA A 411 32.81 -45.25 -0.46
C ALA A 411 31.79 -45.52 -1.58
N SER A 412 31.27 -46.75 -1.66
CA SER A 412 30.34 -47.18 -2.70
C SER A 412 28.92 -46.63 -2.54
N GLN A 413 28.51 -46.26 -1.33
CA GLN A 413 27.21 -45.62 -1.08
C GLN A 413 27.21 -44.11 -1.43
N MET A 414 28.36 -43.50 -1.76
CA MET A 414 28.43 -42.08 -2.09
C MET A 414 27.95 -41.78 -3.52
N ARG A 415 26.76 -41.19 -3.66
CA ARG A 415 26.28 -40.64 -4.94
C ARG A 415 27.02 -39.34 -5.25
N MET A 416 27.95 -39.37 -6.22
CA MET A 416 28.79 -38.22 -6.56
C MET A 416 28.40 -37.57 -7.90
N PRO A 417 28.46 -36.23 -8.01
CA PRO A 417 28.40 -35.55 -9.30
C PRO A 417 29.59 -35.93 -10.20
N LYS A 418 29.38 -35.99 -11.52
CA LYS A 418 30.37 -36.45 -12.52
C LYS A 418 31.76 -35.80 -12.38
N ARG A 419 31.83 -34.54 -11.96
CA ARG A 419 33.09 -33.79 -11.76
C ARG A 419 34.05 -34.37 -10.69
N TYR A 420 33.57 -35.20 -9.76
CA TYR A 420 34.38 -35.84 -8.72
C TYR A 420 34.56 -37.34 -8.91
N PHE A 421 34.17 -37.90 -10.06
CA PHE A 421 34.37 -39.31 -10.33
C PHE A 421 35.85 -39.70 -10.30
N ARG A 422 36.73 -38.85 -10.81
CA ARG A 422 38.19 -39.10 -10.76
C ARG A 422 38.68 -39.36 -9.34
N ASP A 423 38.26 -38.53 -8.38
CA ASP A 423 38.70 -38.65 -6.99
C ASP A 423 38.08 -39.88 -6.30
N LEU A 424 36.83 -40.21 -6.63
CA LEU A 424 36.17 -41.43 -6.14
C LEU A 424 36.83 -42.71 -6.69
N TYR A 425 37.17 -42.72 -7.98
CA TYR A 425 37.86 -43.84 -8.61
C TYR A 425 39.29 -44.00 -8.09
N ALA A 426 40.00 -42.89 -7.84
CA ALA A 426 41.31 -42.91 -7.20
C ALA A 426 41.22 -43.50 -5.77
N LEU A 427 40.17 -43.17 -5.01
CA LEU A 427 39.93 -43.76 -3.69
C LEU A 427 39.70 -45.28 -3.81
N LYS A 428 38.84 -45.71 -4.74
CA LYS A 428 38.57 -47.14 -4.98
C LYS A 428 39.82 -47.90 -5.44
N GLN A 429 40.67 -47.28 -6.26
CA GLN A 429 41.94 -47.86 -6.67
C GLN A 429 42.90 -48.01 -5.47
N ALA A 430 42.99 -46.99 -4.61
CA ALA A 430 43.80 -47.06 -3.38
C ALA A 430 43.29 -48.16 -2.42
N ILE A 431 41.97 -48.29 -2.26
CA ILE A 431 41.34 -49.39 -1.52
C ILE A 431 41.75 -50.75 -2.11
N GLY A 432 41.77 -50.86 -3.45
CA GLY A 432 42.23 -52.06 -4.14
C GLY A 432 43.69 -52.42 -3.84
N VAL A 433 44.59 -51.44 -3.83
CA VAL A 433 46.01 -51.64 -3.50
C VAL A 433 46.20 -52.12 -2.06
N VAL A 434 45.51 -51.49 -1.09
CA VAL A 434 45.59 -51.92 0.32
C VAL A 434 45.00 -53.32 0.50
N ARG A 435 43.91 -53.65 -0.19
CA ARG A 435 43.32 -55.01 -0.19
C ARG A 435 44.30 -56.05 -0.74
N GLU A 436 45.04 -55.71 -1.78
CA GLU A 436 46.07 -56.57 -2.37
C GLU A 436 47.24 -56.79 -1.39
N HIS A 437 47.70 -55.75 -0.69
CA HIS A 437 48.70 -55.87 0.39
C HIS A 437 48.24 -56.81 1.51
N ILE A 438 47.00 -56.68 1.99
CA ILE A 438 46.44 -57.58 3.01
C ILE A 438 46.42 -59.03 2.49
N SER A 439 46.04 -59.23 1.22
CA SER A 439 46.00 -60.56 0.60
C SER A 439 47.39 -61.20 0.40
N THR A 440 48.43 -60.38 0.22
CA THR A 440 49.82 -60.81 0.07
C THR A 440 50.39 -61.27 1.41
N GLU A 441 50.03 -60.58 2.50
CA GLU A 441 50.44 -60.97 3.86
C GLU A 441 49.75 -62.27 4.31
N ILE A 442 48.54 -62.56 3.80
CA ILE A 442 47.87 -63.87 3.96
C ILE A 442 48.62 -65.00 3.24
N ARG A 443 49.25 -64.71 2.08
CA ARG A 443 49.95 -65.70 1.25
C ARG A 443 51.39 -65.96 1.67
N ARG A 444 51.99 -65.18 2.58
CA ARG A 444 53.34 -65.47 3.10
C ARG A 444 53.32 -66.78 3.92
N PRO A 445 53.95 -67.87 3.45
CA PRO A 445 54.06 -69.07 4.25
C PRO A 445 55.03 -68.81 5.42
N ALA A 446 54.73 -69.40 6.59
CA ALA A 446 55.62 -69.42 7.74
C ALA A 446 56.88 -70.25 7.43
N SER A 447 57.85 -69.67 6.73
CA SER A 447 59.14 -70.32 6.45
C SER A 447 60.29 -69.32 6.60
N ALA A 448 60.57 -68.91 7.85
CA ALA A 448 61.81 -68.20 8.20
C ALA A 448 62.21 -68.42 9.67
N ALA A 449 62.01 -69.62 10.20
CA ALA A 449 62.51 -70.00 11.53
C ALA A 449 63.03 -71.44 11.59
N THR A 450 63.72 -71.91 10.54
CA THR A 450 64.52 -73.16 10.61
C THR A 450 65.60 -73.14 9.53
N ALA A 451 66.72 -72.44 9.76
CA ALA A 451 68.02 -72.69 9.08
C ALA A 451 69.08 -71.62 9.45
N ARG A 452 69.56 -71.64 10.69
CA ARG A 452 70.93 -71.27 11.10
C ARG A 452 71.14 -72.04 12.40
N GLY A 453 72.04 -72.98 12.57
CA GLY A 453 73.20 -73.41 11.80
C GLY A 453 74.07 -74.11 12.83
N THR A 454 73.98 -75.44 12.88
CA THR A 454 74.96 -76.30 13.53
C THR A 454 76.24 -76.27 12.70
N GLU A 455 77.39 -76.42 13.37
CA GLU A 455 78.77 -76.61 12.87
C GLU A 455 79.61 -75.36 12.52
N ARG A 456 80.47 -74.95 13.47
CA ARG A 456 81.92 -75.27 13.43
C ARG A 456 82.63 -74.96 14.76
N GLN A 457 83.32 -76.00 15.24
CA GLN A 457 84.28 -76.15 16.35
C GLN A 457 83.77 -76.06 17.78
#